data_AF-A5L909-F1
#
_entry.id   AF-A5L909-F1
#
_cell.length_a   1.000
_cell.length_b   1.000
_cell.length_c   1.000
_cell.angle_alpha   90.00
_cell.angle_beta   90.00
_cell.angle_gamma   90.00
#
_symmetry.space_group_name_H-M   'P 1'
#
loop_
_entity.id
_entity.type
_entity.pdbx_description
1 polymer ?
#
loop_
_entity_poly.entity_id
_entity_poly.type
_entity_poly.pdbx_seq_one_letter_code
_entity_poly.pdbx_strand_id
1 'polypeptide(L)'
;NNLVVGDFANNGVYFTDSATTTEKQMKTKGVTYADASSFLKSSSQEMTANFTCNSVSLTAVFNGSNLAYSMDKTSDSLQLSEIVGTHTNLSDGSTWTINADGSFTVNGICTITGTLVRNGAYFNVNNANAVSCAQASMNGTYSGVFLTVKHGGIDYVAGLLGNDTSLLWGSAPKS
;
A
#
# COMPACT_ATOMS: atom_id res chain seq x y z
N ASN A 1 -14.02 -2.54 -3.63
CA ASN A 1 -13.32 -1.99 -2.44
C ASN A 1 -12.39 -3.05 -1.93
N ASN A 2 -11.09 -2.77 -1.90
CA ASN A 2 -10.08 -3.69 -1.38
C ASN A 2 -9.55 -3.11 -0.08
N LEU A 3 -9.24 -3.95 0.91
CA LEU A 3 -8.53 -3.52 2.11
C LEU A 3 -7.04 -3.48 1.78
N VAL A 4 -6.42 -2.32 1.96
CA VAL A 4 -4.96 -2.14 1.86
C VAL A 4 -4.47 -1.67 3.20
N VAL A 5 -3.42 -2.31 3.71
CA VAL A 5 -2.82 -1.88 4.96
C VAL A 5 -1.31 -2.01 4.92
N GLY A 6 -0.64 -0.97 5.43
CA GLY A 6 0.77 -1.00 5.80
C GLY A 6 0.91 -1.14 7.32
N ASP A 7 1.74 -2.08 7.74
CA ASP A 7 2.18 -2.29 9.12
C ASP A 7 3.63 -1.82 9.25
N PHE A 8 3.80 -0.65 9.86
CA PHE A 8 5.12 -0.06 10.10
C PHE A 8 5.95 -0.83 11.14
N ALA A 9 5.32 -1.51 12.10
CA ALA A 9 6.03 -2.21 13.17
C ALA A 9 6.68 -3.49 12.65
N ASN A 10 6.01 -4.17 11.72
CA ASN A 10 6.48 -5.41 11.13
C ASN A 10 7.14 -5.23 9.74
N ASN A 11 7.23 -3.99 9.25
CA ASN A 11 7.70 -3.67 7.91
C ASN A 11 7.02 -4.55 6.84
N GLY A 12 5.68 -4.52 6.86
CA GLY A 12 4.87 -5.41 6.05
C GLY A 12 3.62 -4.73 5.49
N VAL A 13 3.04 -5.36 4.48
CA VAL A 13 1.83 -4.91 3.80
C VAL A 13 0.89 -6.10 3.58
N TYR A 14 -0.41 -5.84 3.63
CA TYR A 14 -1.41 -6.83 3.26
C TYR A 14 -2.52 -6.24 2.40
N PHE A 15 -3.00 -7.07 1.49
CA PHE A 15 -4.14 -6.76 0.64
C PHE A 15 -5.02 -7.99 0.41
N THR A 16 -6.27 -7.72 0.06
CA THR A 16 -7.30 -8.75 -0.15
C THR A 16 -7.85 -8.70 -1.56
N ASP A 17 -8.09 -9.87 -2.16
CA ASP A 17 -8.49 -10.00 -3.57
C ASP A 17 -9.90 -9.45 -3.83
N SER A 18 -10.79 -9.60 -2.85
CA SER A 18 -12.15 -9.08 -2.93
C SER A 18 -12.69 -8.73 -1.54
N ALA A 19 -13.67 -7.83 -1.49
CA ALA A 19 -14.38 -7.54 -0.26
C ALA A 19 -15.83 -7.15 -0.48
N THR A 20 -16.67 -7.56 0.47
CA THR A 20 -18.03 -7.05 0.66
C THR A 20 -18.03 -6.13 1.87
N THR A 21 -18.45 -4.88 1.68
CA THR A 21 -18.35 -3.84 2.71
C THR A 21 -19.73 -3.35 3.12
N THR A 22 -19.91 -3.15 4.43
CA THR A 22 -20.99 -2.41 5.07
C THR A 22 -20.37 -1.23 5.84
N GLU A 23 -21.18 -0.35 6.42
CA GLU A 23 -20.68 0.78 7.21
C GLU A 23 -19.76 0.37 8.37
N LYS A 24 -20.05 -0.78 9.01
CA LYS A 24 -19.36 -1.22 10.24
C LYS A 24 -18.44 -2.40 10.04
N GLN A 25 -18.52 -3.08 8.90
CA GLN A 25 -17.80 -4.31 8.67
C GLN A 25 -17.43 -4.50 7.20
N MET A 26 -16.22 -4.99 6.95
CA MET A 26 -15.80 -5.52 5.66
C MET A 26 -15.46 -7.00 5.83
N LYS A 27 -16.06 -7.84 4.99
CA LYS A 27 -15.65 -9.24 4.82
C LYS A 27 -14.80 -9.35 3.58
N THR A 28 -13.59 -9.85 3.74
CA THR A 28 -12.62 -9.97 2.64
C THR A 28 -12.39 -11.43 2.31
N LYS A 29 -12.08 -11.70 1.04
CA LYS A 29 -11.64 -13.01 0.56
C LYS A 29 -10.38 -12.85 -0.28
N GLY A 30 -9.47 -13.79 -0.10
CA GLY A 30 -8.13 -13.70 -0.64
C GLY A 30 -7.25 -12.85 0.27
N VAL A 31 -6.01 -13.30 0.48
CA VAL A 31 -4.98 -12.51 1.15
C VAL A 31 -3.68 -12.68 0.40
N THR A 32 -3.01 -11.54 0.20
CA THR A 32 -1.58 -11.51 -0.08
C THR A 32 -0.92 -10.67 1.00
N TYR A 33 0.05 -11.27 1.68
CA TYR A 33 0.84 -10.66 2.74
C TYR A 33 2.31 -10.70 2.33
N ALA A 34 3.00 -9.60 2.55
CA ALA A 34 4.45 -9.54 2.39
C ALA A 34 5.06 -8.75 3.55
N ASP A 35 6.17 -9.26 4.08
CA ASP A 35 7.09 -8.50 4.93
C ASP A 35 8.54 -8.66 4.44
N ALA A 36 9.51 -8.21 5.22
CA ALA A 36 10.93 -8.31 4.89
C ALA A 36 11.45 -9.75 4.72
N SER A 37 10.72 -10.75 5.21
CA SER A 37 11.15 -12.15 5.31
C SER A 37 10.22 -13.16 4.63
N SER A 38 8.97 -12.79 4.39
CA SER A 38 7.90 -13.72 4.01
C SER A 38 6.98 -13.15 2.95
N PHE A 39 6.55 -14.00 2.02
CA PHE A 39 5.47 -13.73 1.07
C PHE A 39 4.46 -14.86 1.16
N LEU A 40 3.20 -14.53 1.46
CA LEU A 40 2.10 -15.48 1.59
C LEU A 40 0.96 -15.05 0.68
N LYS A 41 0.42 -15.98 -0.11
CA LYS A 41 -0.76 -15.78 -0.94
C LYS A 41 -1.74 -16.92 -0.74
N SER A 42 -2.98 -16.60 -0.37
CA SER A 42 -4.08 -17.56 -0.25
C SER A 42 -5.34 -16.94 -0.83
N SER A 43 -5.83 -17.48 -1.94
CA SER A 43 -7.03 -16.98 -2.64
C SER A 43 -8.35 -17.34 -1.94
N SER A 44 -8.32 -18.27 -0.97
CA SER A 44 -9.50 -18.72 -0.22
C SER A 44 -9.60 -18.12 1.17
N GLN A 45 -8.53 -17.49 1.69
CA GLN A 45 -8.52 -16.97 3.04
C GLN A 45 -9.60 -15.91 3.23
N GLU A 46 -10.41 -16.07 4.27
CA GLU A 46 -11.38 -15.07 4.69
C GLU A 46 -10.88 -14.29 5.90
N MET A 47 -11.18 -12.99 5.92
CA MET A 47 -10.96 -12.14 7.08
C MET A 47 -12.14 -11.21 7.28
N THR A 48 -12.32 -10.76 8.51
CA THR A 48 -13.34 -9.76 8.85
C THR A 48 -12.65 -8.54 9.45
N ALA A 49 -12.87 -7.39 8.83
CA ALA A 49 -12.52 -6.09 9.38
C ALA A 49 -13.75 -5.46 10.01
N ASN A 50 -13.68 -5.11 11.29
CA ASN A 50 -14.73 -4.36 11.98
C ASN A 50 -14.23 -2.93 12.18
N PHE A 51 -15.04 -1.96 11.74
CA PHE A 51 -14.71 -0.55 11.81
C PHE A 51 -15.41 0.08 13.01
N THR A 52 -14.64 0.85 13.78
CA THR A 52 -15.18 1.84 14.72
C THR A 52 -14.98 3.25 14.14
N CYS A 53 -15.32 4.30 14.89
CA CYS A 53 -15.01 5.66 14.46
C CYS A 53 -13.51 5.88 14.26
N ASN A 54 -12.66 5.32 15.14
CA ASN A 54 -11.24 5.66 15.20
C ASN A 54 -10.31 4.47 14.93
N SER A 55 -10.83 3.26 14.81
CA SER A 55 -10.01 2.06 14.65
C SER A 55 -10.62 1.07 13.68
N VAL A 56 -9.79 0.13 13.23
CA VAL A 56 -10.24 -1.11 12.60
C VAL A 56 -9.64 -2.28 13.36
N SER A 57 -10.44 -3.31 13.60
CA SER A 57 -9.98 -4.60 14.11
C SER A 57 -10.14 -5.66 13.03
N LEU A 58 -9.09 -6.40 12.76
CA LEU A 58 -9.07 -7.55 11.86
C LEU A 58 -9.09 -8.85 12.65
N THR A 59 -9.94 -9.76 12.21
CA THR A 59 -10.01 -11.12 12.74
C THR A 59 -10.00 -12.12 11.60
N ALA A 60 -9.22 -13.19 11.73
CA ALA A 60 -9.15 -14.27 10.76
C ALA A 60 -8.75 -15.59 11.44
N VAL A 61 -8.91 -16.70 10.72
CA VAL A 61 -8.38 -18.02 11.13
C VAL A 61 -7.43 -18.50 10.05
N PHE A 62 -6.15 -18.65 10.40
CA PHE A 62 -5.09 -19.12 9.52
C PHE A 62 -4.57 -20.47 9.99
N ASN A 63 -4.70 -21.52 9.17
CA ASN A 63 -4.25 -22.88 9.51
C ASN A 63 -4.71 -23.36 10.90
N GLY A 64 -5.94 -23.01 11.29
CA GLY A 64 -6.50 -23.35 12.61
C GLY A 64 -6.09 -22.44 13.77
N SER A 65 -5.27 -21.42 13.53
CA SER A 65 -4.89 -20.40 14.52
C SER A 65 -5.66 -19.10 14.32
N ASN A 66 -6.09 -18.46 15.40
CA ASN A 66 -6.78 -17.18 15.33
C ASN A 66 -5.78 -16.03 15.16
N LEU A 67 -6.04 -15.16 14.19
CA LEU A 67 -5.43 -13.84 14.06
C LEU A 67 -6.42 -12.80 14.60
N ALA A 68 -5.95 -11.94 15.49
CA ALA A 68 -6.66 -10.75 15.94
C ALA A 68 -5.68 -9.58 15.97
N TYR A 69 -5.95 -8.56 15.17
CA TYR A 69 -5.11 -7.38 15.03
C TYR A 69 -5.96 -6.12 15.07
N SER A 70 -5.47 -5.02 15.65
CA SER A 70 -6.20 -3.76 15.71
C SER A 70 -5.28 -2.61 15.38
N MET A 71 -5.81 -1.63 14.67
CA MET A 71 -5.05 -0.46 14.24
C MET A 71 -5.93 0.78 14.32
N ASP A 72 -5.29 1.93 14.56
CA ASP A 72 -5.96 3.22 14.48
C ASP A 72 -6.17 3.62 13.02
N LYS A 73 -7.29 4.29 12.76
CA LYS A 73 -7.53 4.93 11.47
C LYS A 73 -6.64 6.15 11.36
N THR A 74 -5.97 6.29 10.23
CA THR A 74 -5.31 7.54 9.86
C THR A 74 -6.31 8.50 9.22
N SER A 75 -5.99 9.79 9.24
CA SER A 75 -6.67 10.76 8.39
C SER A 75 -6.51 10.42 6.91
N ASP A 76 -7.41 10.94 6.08
CA ASP A 76 -7.28 10.91 4.63
C ASP A 76 -5.90 11.42 4.18
N SER A 77 -5.46 10.92 3.04
CA SER A 77 -4.21 11.35 2.44
C SER A 77 -4.25 12.83 2.08
N LEU A 78 -3.11 13.51 2.22
CA LEU A 78 -2.88 14.88 1.78
C LEU A 78 -3.29 15.07 0.31
N GLN A 79 -3.59 16.29 -0.07
CA GLN A 79 -3.92 16.61 -1.46
C GLN A 79 -2.69 16.46 -2.36
N LEU A 80 -2.92 16.26 -3.67
CA LEU A 80 -1.82 16.07 -4.63
C LEU A 80 -0.83 17.24 -4.57
N SER A 81 -1.33 18.47 -4.50
CA SER A 81 -0.53 19.70 -4.42
C SER A 81 0.41 19.75 -3.21
N GLU A 82 0.09 19.04 -2.12
CA GLU A 82 0.90 19.02 -0.89
C GLU A 82 2.07 18.02 -0.96
N ILE A 83 1.97 17.06 -1.89
CA ILE A 83 2.97 16.00 -2.12
C ILE A 83 3.71 16.14 -3.45
N VAL A 84 3.51 17.25 -4.19
CA VAL A 84 4.33 17.55 -5.37
C VAL A 84 5.76 17.83 -4.95
N GLY A 85 6.72 17.21 -5.64
CA GLY A 85 8.15 17.38 -5.39
C GLY A 85 8.90 16.06 -5.45
N THR A 86 10.15 16.09 -4.98
CA THR A 86 11.00 14.89 -4.86
C THR A 86 11.19 14.53 -3.40
N HIS A 87 10.82 13.30 -3.07
CA HIS A 87 10.93 12.70 -1.74
C HIS A 87 12.00 11.63 -1.78
N THR A 88 12.96 11.69 -0.86
CA THR A 88 14.09 10.75 -0.83
C THR A 88 13.97 9.86 0.40
N ASN A 89 13.91 8.56 0.19
CA ASN A 89 14.00 7.60 1.28
C ASN A 89 15.42 7.63 1.86
N LEU A 90 15.52 7.94 3.15
CA LEU A 90 16.80 8.09 3.85
C LEU A 90 17.53 6.77 4.09
N SER A 91 16.83 5.63 4.06
CA SER A 91 17.43 4.32 4.33
C SER A 91 18.10 3.70 3.11
N ASP A 92 17.51 3.84 1.93
CA ASP A 92 17.98 3.20 0.69
C ASP A 92 18.35 4.19 -0.44
N GLY A 93 18.12 5.50 -0.23
CA GLY A 93 18.41 6.54 -1.21
C GLY A 93 17.44 6.58 -2.39
N SER A 94 16.37 5.78 -2.39
CA SER A 94 15.37 5.81 -3.46
C SER A 94 14.64 7.16 -3.52
N THR A 95 14.38 7.63 -4.73
CA THR A 95 13.74 8.94 -4.96
C THR A 95 12.36 8.76 -5.56
N TRP A 96 11.38 9.49 -5.04
CA TRP A 96 10.00 9.51 -5.48
C TRP A 96 9.67 10.93 -5.93
N THR A 97 9.56 11.13 -7.24
CA THR A 97 9.20 12.41 -7.83
C THR A 97 7.74 12.39 -8.22
N ILE A 98 6.95 13.33 -7.69
CA ILE A 98 5.52 13.49 -7.98
C ILE A 98 5.32 14.86 -8.61
N ASN A 99 4.71 14.89 -9.78
CA ASN A 99 4.44 16.11 -10.53
C ASN A 99 3.02 16.61 -10.29
N ALA A 100 2.79 17.90 -10.58
CA ALA A 100 1.50 18.55 -10.36
C ALA A 100 0.35 17.98 -11.22
N ASP A 101 0.66 17.32 -12.34
CA ASP A 101 -0.31 16.61 -13.17
C ASP A 101 -0.63 15.19 -12.66
N GLY A 102 -0.04 14.79 -11.54
CA GLY A 102 -0.21 13.46 -10.94
C GLY A 102 0.73 12.40 -11.50
N SER A 103 1.51 12.69 -12.55
CA SER A 103 2.55 11.77 -13.00
C SER A 103 3.60 11.59 -11.91
N PHE A 104 4.12 10.39 -11.76
CA PHE A 104 5.19 10.11 -10.80
C PHE A 104 6.27 9.21 -11.40
N THR A 105 7.46 9.33 -10.81
CA THR A 105 8.60 8.44 -11.05
C THR A 105 9.20 8.02 -9.71
N VAL A 106 9.35 6.72 -9.49
CA VAL A 106 10.16 6.16 -8.38
C VAL A 106 11.44 5.59 -8.98
N ASN A 107 12.58 5.99 -8.45
CA ASN A 107 13.88 5.38 -8.75
C ASN A 107 14.42 4.73 -7.50
N GLY A 108 14.39 3.40 -7.45
CA GLY A 108 14.91 2.59 -6.35
C GLY A 108 15.36 1.23 -6.87
N ILE A 109 14.84 0.14 -6.29
CA ILE A 109 15.08 -1.22 -6.80
C ILE A 109 14.58 -1.44 -8.24
N CYS A 110 13.65 -0.60 -8.69
CA CYS A 110 13.14 -0.48 -10.05
C CYS A 110 13.03 1.02 -10.39
N THR A 111 12.98 1.33 -11.68
CA THR A 111 12.39 2.59 -12.17
C THR A 111 10.92 2.36 -12.43
N ILE A 112 10.05 3.07 -11.72
CA ILE A 112 8.60 2.91 -11.82
C ILE A 112 7.99 4.24 -12.22
N THR A 113 7.15 4.24 -13.25
CA THR A 113 6.40 5.42 -13.67
C THR A 113 4.90 5.15 -13.67
N GLY A 114 4.07 6.15 -13.39
CA GLY A 114 2.61 6.03 -13.51
C GLY A 114 1.91 7.36 -13.25
N THR A 115 0.60 7.30 -12.98
CA THR A 115 -0.20 8.49 -12.66
C THR A 115 -1.05 8.27 -11.42
N LEU A 116 -1.03 9.22 -10.50
CA LEU A 116 -1.86 9.27 -9.32
C LEU A 116 -3.22 9.90 -9.64
N VAL A 117 -4.30 9.22 -9.28
CA VAL A 117 -5.67 9.73 -9.42
C VAL A 117 -6.36 9.66 -8.07
N ARG A 118 -6.84 10.81 -7.57
CA ARG A 118 -7.52 10.88 -6.28
C ARG A 118 -8.74 9.95 -6.26
N ASN A 119 -8.84 9.13 -5.23
CA ASN A 119 -9.95 8.22 -4.99
C ASN A 119 -10.35 8.27 -3.52
N GLY A 120 -11.24 9.22 -3.18
CA GLY A 120 -11.69 9.42 -1.81
C GLY A 120 -10.54 9.80 -0.87
N ALA A 121 -10.15 8.87 -0.01
CA ALA A 121 -9.14 9.07 1.05
C ALA A 121 -7.69 8.81 0.61
N TYR A 122 -7.46 8.29 -0.59
CA TYR A 122 -6.12 7.94 -1.09
C TYR A 122 -6.03 8.17 -2.61
N PHE A 123 -4.92 7.79 -3.23
CA PHE A 123 -4.72 7.86 -4.68
C PHE A 123 -4.68 6.47 -5.29
N ASN A 124 -5.49 6.23 -6.32
CA ASN A 124 -5.26 5.10 -7.20
C ASN A 124 -4.02 5.37 -8.05
N VAL A 125 -3.31 4.31 -8.40
CA VAL A 125 -2.21 4.35 -9.35
C VAL A 125 -2.69 3.77 -10.67
N ASN A 126 -2.69 4.60 -11.71
CA ASN A 126 -3.02 4.21 -13.08
C ASN A 126 -1.74 4.04 -13.90
N ASN A 127 -1.75 3.05 -14.79
CA ASN A 127 -0.69 2.78 -15.76
C ASN A 127 0.71 2.70 -15.14
N ALA A 128 0.84 2.12 -13.94
CA ALA A 128 2.15 1.91 -13.36
C ALA A 128 2.93 0.88 -14.18
N ASN A 129 4.16 1.22 -14.54
CA ASN A 129 5.07 0.32 -15.24
C ASN A 129 6.43 0.36 -14.56
N ALA A 130 6.92 -0.81 -14.14
CA ALA A 130 8.23 -1.00 -13.54
C ALA A 130 9.20 -1.56 -14.59
N VAL A 131 10.36 -0.93 -14.69
CA VAL A 131 11.46 -1.32 -15.58
C VAL A 131 12.78 -1.25 -14.84
N SER A 132 13.82 -1.84 -15.42
CA SER A 132 15.17 -1.84 -14.85
C SER A 132 15.21 -2.34 -13.40
N CYS A 133 14.33 -3.28 -13.07
CA CYS A 133 14.27 -3.86 -11.74
C CYS A 133 15.51 -4.70 -11.43
N ALA A 134 15.95 -4.69 -10.17
CA ALA A 134 17.03 -5.54 -9.67
C ALA A 134 16.79 -7.04 -9.95
N GLN A 135 15.53 -7.46 -9.94
CA GLN A 135 15.10 -8.77 -10.43
C GLN A 135 14.22 -8.57 -11.67
N ALA A 136 14.62 -9.19 -12.79
CA ALA A 136 13.91 -9.05 -14.07
C ALA A 136 12.45 -9.51 -14.02
N SER A 137 12.11 -10.45 -13.13
CA SER A 137 10.75 -10.94 -12.89
C SER A 137 9.81 -9.88 -12.32
N MET A 138 10.35 -8.77 -11.79
CA MET A 138 9.57 -7.65 -11.24
C MET A 138 9.28 -6.58 -12.30
N ASN A 139 9.84 -6.68 -13.51
CA ASN A 139 9.47 -5.77 -14.59
C ASN A 139 8.02 -6.03 -15.04
N GLY A 140 7.31 -4.97 -15.41
CA GLY A 140 5.98 -5.08 -16.00
C GLY A 140 4.98 -4.05 -15.47
N THR A 141 3.71 -4.28 -15.79
CA THR A 141 2.61 -3.40 -15.41
C THR A 141 2.10 -3.74 -14.01
N TYR A 142 1.78 -2.70 -13.25
CA TYR A 142 1.24 -2.79 -11.89
C TYR A 142 -0.02 -1.95 -11.75
N SER A 143 -0.84 -2.33 -10.77
CA SER A 143 -1.91 -1.50 -10.24
C SER A 143 -1.73 -1.34 -8.74
N GLY A 144 -2.23 -0.27 -8.18
CA GLY A 144 -2.01 -0.05 -6.76
C GLY A 144 -2.53 1.26 -6.24
N VAL A 145 -1.98 1.67 -5.10
CA VAL A 145 -2.39 2.88 -4.40
C VAL A 145 -1.19 3.62 -3.84
N PHE A 146 -1.32 4.95 -3.79
CA PHE A 146 -0.48 5.82 -2.98
C PHE A 146 -1.33 6.41 -1.84
N LEU A 147 -0.71 6.52 -0.67
CA LEU A 147 -1.30 7.17 0.49
C LEU A 147 -0.26 8.02 1.21
N THR A 148 -0.72 8.97 2.01
CA THR A 148 0.15 9.68 2.95
C THR A 148 -0.18 9.30 4.37
N VAL A 149 0.86 9.10 5.17
CA VAL A 149 0.73 8.62 6.56
C VAL A 149 1.69 9.38 7.45
N LYS A 150 1.24 9.72 8.66
CA LYS A 150 2.05 10.39 9.67
C LYS A 150 2.69 9.36 10.59
N HIS A 151 4.02 9.33 10.64
CA HIS A 151 4.78 8.45 11.53
C HIS A 151 5.87 9.24 12.23
N GLY A 152 5.93 9.18 13.56
CA GLY A 152 6.91 9.94 14.35
C GLY A 152 6.82 11.47 14.15
N GLY A 153 5.63 11.98 13.80
CA GLY A 153 5.42 13.40 13.49
C GLY A 153 5.80 13.83 12.07
N ILE A 154 6.35 12.92 11.26
CA ILE A 154 6.75 13.16 9.87
C ILE A 154 5.68 12.58 8.94
N ASP A 155 5.28 13.35 7.94
CA ASP A 155 4.42 12.86 6.86
C ASP A 155 5.26 12.06 5.85
N TYR A 156 4.78 10.88 5.47
CA TYR A 156 5.39 10.00 4.48
C TYR A 156 4.47 9.86 3.29
N VAL A 157 5.05 9.76 2.09
CA VAL A 157 4.35 9.24 0.91
C VAL A 157 4.69 7.76 0.81
N ALA A 158 3.66 6.90 0.79
CA ALA A 158 3.80 5.46 0.70
C ALA A 158 3.07 4.93 -0.53
N GLY A 159 3.67 3.94 -1.20
CA GLY A 159 3.11 3.29 -2.37
C GLY A 159 3.06 1.78 -2.22
N LEU A 160 1.98 1.17 -2.68
CA LEU A 160 1.80 -0.27 -2.81
C LEU A 160 1.34 -0.59 -4.22
N LEU A 161 2.12 -1.37 -4.96
CA LEU A 161 1.92 -1.71 -6.36
C LEU A 161 1.98 -3.23 -6.51
N GLY A 162 0.86 -3.84 -6.90
CA GLY A 162 0.75 -5.28 -7.11
C GLY A 162 0.48 -5.64 -8.57
N ASN A 163 0.92 -6.83 -8.96
CA ASN A 163 0.45 -7.54 -10.14
C ASN A 163 0.28 -9.04 -9.81
N ASP A 164 0.11 -9.89 -10.81
CA ASP A 164 -0.16 -11.31 -10.59
C ASP A 164 1.00 -12.06 -9.90
N THR A 165 2.24 -11.60 -10.10
CA THR A 165 3.47 -12.31 -9.72
C THR A 165 4.28 -11.61 -8.63
N SER A 166 4.08 -10.31 -8.42
CA SER A 166 4.98 -9.46 -7.63
C SER A 166 4.22 -8.38 -6.87
N LEU A 167 4.83 -7.95 -5.77
CA LEU A 167 4.41 -6.80 -4.98
C LEU A 167 5.60 -5.87 -4.78
N LEU A 168 5.44 -4.63 -5.22
CA LEU A 168 6.38 -3.53 -5.00
C LEU A 168 5.78 -2.58 -3.98
N TRP A 169 6.54 -2.22 -2.96
CA TRP A 169 6.08 -1.30 -1.93
C TRP A 169 7.25 -0.51 -1.36
N GLY A 170 6.94 0.64 -0.78
CA GLY A 170 7.93 1.49 -0.17
C GLY A 170 7.34 2.82 0.28
N SER A 171 8.18 3.64 0.88
CA SER A 171 7.81 4.98 1.30
C SER A 171 9.00 5.92 1.29
N ALA A 172 8.73 7.21 1.21
CA ALA A 172 9.72 8.26 1.41
C ALA A 172 9.12 9.36 2.31
N PRO A 173 9.91 9.96 3.21
CA PRO A 173 9.46 11.13 3.98
C PRO A 173 9.13 12.27 3.02
N LYS A 174 8.01 12.95 3.28
CA LYS A 174 7.59 14.11 2.50
C LYS A 174 8.55 15.27 2.79
N SER A 175 9.30 15.65 1.76
CA SER A 175 10.12 16.87 1.71
C SER A 175 9.27 18.13 1.64
#